data_AF-A0A349LRL2-F1
#
_entry.id   AF-A0A349LRL2-F1
#
_cell.length_a   1.000
_cell.length_b   1.000
_cell.length_c   1.000
_cell.angle_alpha   90.00
_cell.angle_beta   90.00
_cell.angle_gamma   90.00
#
_symmetry.space_group_name_H-M   'P 1'
#
loop_
_entity.id
_entity.type
_entity.pdbx_description
1 polymer ?
#
loop_
_entity_poly.entity_id
_entity_poly.type
_entity_poly.pdbx_seq_one_letter_code
_entity_poly.pdbx_strand_id
1 'polypeptide(L)'
;MSWQVAQAQQFDQLYQSQCNDLAEQLAVNEQRQRQGYRIRQGEAIAKAQTALQQLLDEACQDPIDDPIDTQQRYLEISRDNQRSLQMSHSNKTPAVRSASRRASKAKQPTRVDKPQRARRSTNSPIRASTNTAVTVRSFPSLQVSSVSLSSPYSGPKLMAWLGFYREPQHCYGIRELPKIVQCSEARLQARQQFERWWQQQAASTTARLEVRY
;
A
#
# COMPACT_ATOMS: atom_id res chain seq x y z
N MET A 1 6.84 -27.30 -26.30
CA MET A 1 6.13 -26.17 -25.65
C MET A 1 5.31 -26.59 -24.41
N SER A 2 5.25 -27.87 -24.02
CA SER A 2 4.45 -28.33 -22.85
C SER A 2 5.11 -28.14 -21.47
N TRP A 3 6.43 -27.98 -21.39
CA TRP A 3 7.14 -27.87 -20.10
C TRP A 3 7.00 -26.50 -19.42
N GLN A 4 6.79 -25.42 -20.18
CA GLN A 4 6.65 -24.06 -19.64
C GLN A 4 5.31 -23.85 -18.93
N VAL A 5 4.25 -24.52 -19.39
CA VAL A 5 2.91 -24.45 -18.76
C VAL A 5 2.91 -25.14 -17.40
N ALA A 6 3.64 -26.26 -17.25
CA ALA A 6 3.71 -26.99 -15.98
C ALA A 6 4.43 -26.18 -14.88
N GLN A 7 5.48 -25.43 -15.23
CA GLN A 7 6.20 -24.58 -14.26
C GLN A 7 5.35 -23.39 -13.79
N ALA A 8 4.59 -22.77 -14.69
CA ALA A 8 3.69 -21.67 -14.34
C ALA A 8 2.60 -22.14 -13.35
N GLN A 9 1.98 -23.29 -13.61
CA GLN A 9 0.96 -23.85 -12.72
C GLN A 9 1.50 -24.19 -11.32
N GLN A 10 2.73 -24.70 -11.24
CA GLN A 10 3.35 -25.03 -9.96
C GLN A 10 3.70 -23.77 -9.14
N PHE A 11 4.07 -22.69 -9.82
CA PHE A 11 4.32 -21.39 -9.20
C PHE A 11 3.03 -20.76 -8.65
N ASP A 12 1.96 -20.76 -9.45
CA ASP A 12 0.65 -20.23 -9.04
C ASP A 12 0.09 -20.97 -7.81
N GLN A 13 0.25 -22.29 -7.76
CA GLN A 13 -0.19 -23.09 -6.60
C GLN A 13 0.61 -22.76 -5.33
N LEU A 14 1.93 -22.59 -5.45
CA LEU A 14 2.77 -22.20 -4.32
C LEU A 14 2.36 -20.80 -3.80
N TYR A 15 2.17 -19.85 -4.71
CA TYR A 15 1.79 -18.49 -4.38
C TYR A 15 0.42 -18.42 -3.69
N GLN A 16 -0.57 -19.15 -4.22
CA GLN A 16 -1.89 -19.24 -3.58
C GLN A 16 -1.82 -19.87 -2.20
N SER A 17 -1.01 -20.91 -2.00
CA SER A 17 -0.86 -21.55 -0.68
C SER A 17 -0.31 -20.57 0.36
N GLN A 18 0.64 -19.72 -0.01
CA GLN A 18 1.22 -18.74 0.90
C GLN A 18 0.25 -17.61 1.25
N CYS A 19 -0.57 -17.18 0.29
CA CYS A 19 -1.64 -16.23 0.55
C CYS A 19 -2.69 -16.80 1.52
N ASN A 20 -3.02 -18.09 1.38
CA ASN A 20 -3.93 -18.77 2.29
C ASN A 20 -3.35 -18.86 3.70
N ASP A 21 -2.05 -19.16 3.85
CA ASP A 21 -1.38 -19.23 5.15
C ASP A 21 -1.39 -17.87 5.87
N LEU A 22 -1.16 -16.77 5.13
CA LEU A 22 -1.21 -15.41 5.69
C LEU A 22 -2.63 -15.03 6.11
N ALA A 23 -3.63 -15.38 5.30
CA ALA A 23 -5.04 -15.16 5.62
C ALA A 23 -5.47 -15.94 6.87
N GLU A 24 -5.00 -17.19 7.03
CA GLU A 24 -5.26 -18.00 8.21
C GLU A 24 -4.64 -17.37 9.47
N GLN A 25 -3.41 -16.89 9.39
CA GLN A 25 -2.76 -16.19 10.51
C GLN A 25 -3.53 -14.93 10.94
N LEU A 26 -4.08 -14.20 9.97
CA LEU A 26 -4.90 -13.02 10.24
C LEU A 26 -6.21 -13.42 10.93
N ALA A 27 -6.88 -14.47 10.45
CA ALA A 27 -8.08 -15.02 11.09
C ALA A 27 -7.83 -15.49 12.54
N VAL A 28 -6.70 -16.14 12.81
CA VAL A 28 -6.30 -16.53 14.17
C VAL A 28 -6.07 -15.30 15.05
N ASN A 29 -5.48 -14.23 14.50
CA ASN A 29 -5.28 -12.98 15.22
C ASN A 29 -6.62 -12.32 15.58
N GLU A 30 -7.55 -12.21 14.63
CA GLU A 30 -8.90 -11.72 14.87
C GLU A 30 -9.67 -12.56 15.90
N GLN A 31 -9.54 -13.89 15.84
CA GLN A 31 -10.13 -14.80 16.81
C GLN A 31 -9.60 -14.49 18.23
N ARG A 32 -8.29 -14.24 18.38
CA ARG A 32 -7.69 -13.84 19.67
C ARG A 32 -8.21 -12.49 20.15
N GLN A 33 -8.50 -11.56 19.23
CA GLN A 33 -9.13 -10.29 19.58
C GLN A 33 -10.55 -10.49 20.10
N ARG A 34 -11.33 -11.37 19.47
CA ARG A 34 -12.70 -11.71 19.90
C ARG A 34 -12.74 -12.41 21.25
N GLN A 35 -11.76 -13.28 21.54
CA GLN A 35 -11.64 -13.98 22.84
C GLN A 35 -11.21 -13.06 24.00
N GLY A 36 -10.78 -11.84 23.68
CA GLY A 36 -10.25 -10.89 24.64
C GLY A 36 -8.79 -11.20 25.00
N TYR A 37 -7.98 -10.15 25.06
CA TYR A 37 -6.56 -10.26 25.38
C TYR A 37 -6.21 -9.36 26.57
N ARG A 38 -5.08 -9.65 27.22
CA ARG A 38 -4.56 -8.77 28.28
C ARG A 38 -4.09 -7.47 27.68
N ILE A 39 -4.31 -6.33 28.34
CA ILE A 39 -3.91 -5.00 27.84
C ILE A 39 -2.43 -4.96 27.39
N ARG A 40 -1.53 -5.63 28.13
CA ARG A 40 -0.10 -5.73 27.75
C ARG A 40 0.18 -6.46 26.43
N GLN A 41 -0.73 -7.31 25.98
CA GLN A 41 -0.64 -8.03 24.70
C GLN A 41 -1.30 -7.26 23.56
N GLY A 42 -2.13 -6.25 23.84
CA GLY A 42 -2.92 -5.55 22.82
C GLY A 42 -2.08 -4.87 21.76
N GLU A 43 -1.01 -4.19 22.16
CA GLU A 43 -0.11 -3.53 21.22
C GLU A 43 0.61 -4.53 20.31
N ALA A 44 1.01 -5.69 20.86
CA ALA A 44 1.66 -6.75 20.09
C ALA A 44 0.68 -7.40 19.08
N ILE A 45 -0.57 -7.63 19.49
CA ILE A 45 -1.62 -8.19 18.65
C ILE A 45 -1.97 -7.21 17.51
N ALA A 46 -2.11 -5.92 17.82
CA ALA A 46 -2.38 -4.87 16.84
C ALA A 46 -1.24 -4.73 15.82
N LYS A 47 0.02 -4.69 16.29
CA LYS A 47 1.19 -4.65 15.37
C LYS A 47 1.24 -5.89 14.48
N ALA A 48 0.99 -7.07 15.04
CA ALA A 48 0.96 -8.31 14.27
C ALA A 48 -0.16 -8.28 13.21
N GLN A 49 -1.33 -7.74 13.53
CA GLN A 49 -2.42 -7.59 12.57
C GLN A 49 -2.04 -6.61 11.45
N THR A 50 -1.51 -5.43 11.77
CA THR A 50 -1.07 -4.47 10.75
C THR A 50 0.03 -5.05 9.84
N ALA A 51 0.98 -5.79 10.40
CA ALA A 51 2.04 -6.44 9.63
C ALA A 51 1.51 -7.54 8.70
N LEU A 52 0.60 -8.40 9.18
CA LEU A 52 -0.03 -9.44 8.36
C LEU A 52 -0.88 -8.84 7.24
N GLN A 53 -1.60 -7.75 7.52
CA GLN A 53 -2.40 -7.04 6.52
C GLN A 53 -1.50 -6.45 5.44
N GLN A 54 -0.41 -5.76 5.81
CA GLN A 54 0.57 -5.22 4.85
C GLN A 54 1.18 -6.32 3.98
N LEU A 55 1.53 -7.47 4.56
CA LEU A 55 2.06 -8.61 3.81
C LEU A 55 1.04 -9.18 2.82
N LEU A 56 -0.24 -9.29 3.21
CA LEU A 56 -1.30 -9.71 2.30
C LEU A 56 -1.49 -8.72 1.15
N ASP A 57 -1.47 -7.43 1.45
CA ASP A 57 -1.65 -6.39 0.44
C ASP A 57 -0.46 -6.37 -0.54
N GLU A 58 0.78 -6.54 -0.05
CA GLU A 58 1.99 -6.58 -0.88
C GLU A 58 2.14 -7.89 -1.67
N ALA A 59 1.78 -9.03 -1.07
CA ALA A 59 2.05 -10.36 -1.61
C ALA A 59 0.85 -11.02 -2.28
N CYS A 60 -0.37 -10.47 -2.19
CA CYS A 60 -1.57 -11.10 -2.74
C CYS A 60 -2.45 -10.13 -3.54
N GLN A 61 -2.12 -8.85 -3.59
CA GLN A 61 -2.89 -7.82 -4.27
C GLN A 61 -2.15 -7.33 -5.53
N ASP A 62 -2.15 -8.19 -6.56
CA ASP A 62 -2.29 -7.83 -7.99
C ASP A 62 -2.08 -9.07 -8.88
N PRO A 63 -2.75 -9.17 -10.04
CA PRO A 63 -2.42 -10.14 -11.07
C PRO A 63 -1.00 -9.86 -11.59
N ILE A 64 -0.12 -10.85 -11.43
CA ILE A 64 1.30 -10.78 -11.76
C ILE A 64 1.46 -10.72 -13.29
N ASP A 65 1.87 -9.56 -13.84
CA ASP A 65 2.26 -9.45 -15.25
C ASP A 65 3.71 -9.95 -15.49
N ASP A 66 4.53 -10.20 -14.46
CA ASP A 66 5.91 -10.73 -14.61
C ASP A 66 6.37 -11.69 -13.48
N PRO A 67 6.61 -12.99 -13.76
CA PRO A 67 6.93 -14.03 -12.75
C PRO A 67 8.40 -14.06 -12.29
N ILE A 68 9.29 -13.26 -12.88
CA ILE A 68 10.75 -13.34 -12.63
C ILE A 68 11.19 -12.47 -11.45
N ASP A 69 10.55 -11.32 -11.25
CA ASP A 69 10.91 -10.37 -10.18
C ASP A 69 10.35 -10.80 -8.81
N THR A 70 9.26 -11.56 -8.83
CA THR A 70 8.59 -12.08 -7.63
C THR A 70 9.48 -13.04 -6.85
N GLN A 71 10.30 -13.87 -7.52
CA GLN A 71 11.09 -14.92 -6.86
C GLN A 71 12.23 -14.36 -6.01
N GLN A 72 12.89 -13.28 -6.45
CA GLN A 72 13.96 -12.62 -5.68
C GLN A 72 13.39 -11.86 -4.49
N ARG A 73 12.29 -11.12 -4.70
CA ARG A 73 11.58 -10.40 -3.64
C ARG A 73 11.07 -11.34 -2.54
N TYR A 74 10.62 -12.54 -2.94
CA TYR A 74 10.15 -13.57 -2.02
C TYR A 74 11.25 -14.11 -1.10
N LEU A 75 12.47 -14.29 -1.63
CA LEU A 75 13.61 -14.79 -0.85
C LEU A 75 14.09 -13.77 0.19
N GLU A 76 13.98 -12.46 -0.09
CA GLU A 76 14.29 -11.42 0.88
C GLU A 76 13.27 -11.35 2.02
N ILE A 77 11.97 -11.36 1.70
CA ILE A 77 10.90 -11.31 2.72
C ILE A 77 10.96 -12.53 3.64
N SER A 78 11.23 -13.73 3.09
CA SER A 78 11.38 -14.97 3.89
C SER A 78 12.55 -14.88 4.88
N ARG A 79 13.66 -14.23 4.48
CA ARG A 79 14.87 -14.09 5.29
C ARG A 79 14.68 -13.13 6.47
N ASP A 80 13.93 -12.05 6.26
CA ASP A 80 13.63 -11.07 7.30
C ASP A 80 12.61 -11.59 8.32
N ASN A 81 11.67 -12.44 7.86
CA ASN A 81 10.72 -13.10 8.75
C ASN A 81 11.43 -14.11 9.67
N GLN A 82 12.42 -14.86 9.15
CA GLN A 82 13.22 -15.80 9.95
C GLN A 82 14.09 -15.07 11.00
N ARG A 83 14.58 -13.87 10.68
CA ARG A 83 15.30 -13.00 11.64
C ARG A 83 14.39 -12.45 12.74
N SER A 84 13.19 -12.01 12.40
CA SER A 84 12.22 -11.50 13.39
C SER A 84 11.74 -12.58 14.37
N LEU A 85 11.59 -13.82 13.90
CA LEU A 85 11.26 -14.96 14.76
C LEU A 85 12.43 -15.37 15.67
N GLN A 86 13.69 -15.19 15.26
CA GLN A 86 14.83 -15.49 16.15
C GLN A 86 15.01 -14.46 17.28
N MET A 87 14.59 -13.20 17.08
CA MET A 87 14.69 -12.18 18.12
C MET A 87 13.65 -12.32 19.25
N SER A 88 12.55 -13.05 19.03
CA SER A 88 11.51 -13.27 20.05
C SER A 88 11.81 -14.42 21.01
N HIS A 89 12.81 -15.28 20.73
CA HIS A 89 13.21 -16.39 21.60
C HIS A 89 14.31 -16.06 22.62
N SER A 90 14.84 -14.84 22.67
CA SER A 90 15.96 -14.46 23.55
C SER A 90 15.56 -13.53 24.70
N ASN A 91 14.43 -13.78 25.36
CA ASN A 91 14.11 -13.20 26.66
C ASN A 91 14.10 -14.30 27.74
N LYS A 92 15.30 -14.68 28.19
CA LYS A 92 15.50 -15.40 29.46
C LYS A 92 15.02 -14.49 30.59
N THR A 93 13.87 -14.81 31.15
CA THR A 93 13.43 -14.29 32.45
C THR A 93 14.36 -14.84 33.55
N PRO A 94 15.00 -14.00 34.37
CA PRO A 94 15.57 -14.49 35.61
C PRO A 94 14.43 -14.72 36.61
N ALA A 95 14.35 -15.95 37.12
CA ALA A 95 13.52 -16.31 38.24
C ALA A 95 13.92 -15.48 39.48
N VAL A 96 13.00 -14.67 40.00
CA VAL A 96 13.13 -14.10 41.34
C VAL A 96 12.03 -14.64 42.23
N ARG A 97 12.50 -15.16 43.36
CA ARG A 97 11.82 -15.97 44.36
C ARG A 97 10.66 -15.23 45.02
N SER A 98 9.67 -16.04 45.36
CA SER A 98 8.60 -15.78 46.29
C SER A 98 9.07 -15.23 47.63
N ALA A 99 8.39 -14.20 48.14
CA ALA A 99 8.31 -13.89 49.56
C ALA A 99 6.86 -13.54 49.92
N SER A 100 6.37 -14.28 50.90
CA SER A 100 5.03 -14.24 51.49
C SER A 100 5.00 -13.30 52.70
N ARG A 101 3.79 -12.82 53.06
CA ARG A 101 3.37 -12.14 54.32
C ARG A 101 3.67 -10.62 54.34
N ARG A 102 2.84 -9.72 54.87
CA ARG A 102 1.72 -9.80 55.84
C ARG A 102 0.87 -8.51 55.77
N ALA A 103 -0.32 -8.59 56.34
CA ALA A 103 -1.37 -7.58 56.44
C ALA A 103 -1.01 -6.29 57.22
N SER A 104 -1.74 -5.20 56.92
CA SER A 104 -2.22 -4.11 57.82
C SER A 104 -3.03 -3.14 56.93
N LYS A 105 -4.37 -3.06 56.95
CA LYS A 105 -5.27 -2.41 57.93
C LYS A 105 -4.94 -0.94 58.21
N ALA A 106 -5.69 -0.05 57.56
CA ALA A 106 -6.06 1.33 57.91
C ALA A 106 -6.35 2.07 56.57
N LYS A 107 -7.23 3.05 56.37
CA LYS A 107 -8.30 3.74 57.11
C LYS A 107 -8.71 4.84 56.10
N GLN A 108 -10.00 5.00 55.78
CA GLN A 108 -10.49 6.14 54.98
C GLN A 108 -10.06 7.47 55.64
N PRO A 109 -9.95 8.57 54.87
CA PRO A 109 -11.01 9.57 55.00
C PRO A 109 -11.35 10.39 53.72
N THR A 110 -12.65 10.68 53.62
CA THR A 110 -13.32 11.95 53.23
C THR A 110 -12.93 12.75 51.97
N ARG A 111 -13.90 12.82 51.05
CA ARG A 111 -14.50 14.02 50.41
C ARG A 111 -13.63 15.27 50.24
N VAL A 112 -13.38 15.65 48.97
CA VAL A 112 -13.43 17.05 48.52
C VAL A 112 -14.00 17.08 47.09
N ASP A 113 -15.28 17.45 46.97
CA ASP A 113 -15.92 17.84 45.71
C ASP A 113 -15.48 19.26 45.31
N LYS A 114 -15.18 19.46 44.02
CA LYS A 114 -14.96 20.77 43.37
C LYS A 114 -15.44 20.70 41.90
N PRO A 115 -15.77 21.84 41.27
CA PRO A 115 -17.14 22.18 40.91
C PRO A 115 -17.49 21.94 39.44
N GLN A 116 -18.73 21.53 39.19
CA GLN A 116 -19.32 21.38 37.86
C GLN A 116 -19.84 22.72 37.34
N ARG A 117 -19.09 23.34 36.43
CA ARG A 117 -19.46 24.56 35.70
C ARG A 117 -20.45 24.20 34.58
N ALA A 118 -21.74 24.16 34.89
CA ALA A 118 -22.79 24.05 33.88
C ALA A 118 -23.01 25.41 33.20
N ARG A 119 -22.55 25.53 31.95
CA ARG A 119 -22.87 26.66 31.07
C ARG A 119 -24.33 26.57 30.64
N ARG A 120 -25.11 27.61 30.96
CA ARG A 120 -26.39 27.93 30.34
C ARG A 120 -26.18 28.06 28.81
N SER A 121 -26.79 27.17 28.04
CA SER A 121 -27.02 27.39 26.60
C SER A 121 -28.48 27.77 26.43
N THR A 122 -28.73 29.06 26.30
CA THR A 122 -30.02 29.62 25.91
C THR A 122 -30.31 29.25 24.46
N ASN A 123 -31.34 28.43 24.25
CA ASN A 123 -32.02 28.31 22.97
C ASN A 123 -32.58 29.69 22.58
N SER A 124 -32.21 30.17 21.41
CA SER A 124 -32.90 31.28 20.73
C SER A 124 -32.88 30.96 19.23
N PRO A 125 -34.06 30.77 18.59
CA PRO A 125 -34.16 30.60 17.15
C PRO A 125 -34.53 31.94 16.53
N ILE A 126 -33.64 32.60 15.77
CA ILE A 126 -34.02 33.79 15.01
C ILE A 126 -33.38 33.78 13.61
N ARG A 127 -34.26 33.51 12.65
CA ARG A 127 -34.45 34.10 11.31
C ARG A 127 -33.32 34.09 10.29
N ALA A 128 -33.65 33.44 9.17
CA ALA A 128 -33.30 33.85 7.83
C ALA A 128 -33.55 35.36 7.60
N SER A 129 -32.57 36.05 7.01
CA SER A 129 -32.81 37.29 6.28
C SER A 129 -31.76 37.51 5.20
N THR A 130 -32.26 37.46 3.98
CA THR A 130 -32.07 38.44 2.89
C THR A 130 -30.65 38.74 2.38
N ASN A 131 -30.39 38.24 1.18
CA ASN A 131 -29.94 38.99 0.01
C ASN A 131 -29.04 40.21 0.27
N THR A 132 -27.74 39.98 0.34
CA THR A 132 -26.74 40.97 -0.04
C THR A 132 -26.14 40.58 -1.38
N ALA A 133 -26.43 41.38 -2.39
CA ALA A 133 -25.84 41.32 -3.72
C ALA A 133 -24.32 41.47 -3.60
N VAL A 134 -23.60 40.36 -3.82
CA VAL A 134 -22.15 40.39 -3.97
C VAL A 134 -21.85 40.88 -5.37
N THR A 135 -21.25 42.08 -5.44
CA THR A 135 -20.67 42.64 -6.66
C THR A 135 -19.60 41.66 -7.18
N VAL A 136 -19.95 40.87 -8.19
CA VAL A 136 -19.04 39.97 -8.89
C VAL A 136 -18.04 40.84 -9.65
N ARG A 137 -16.84 41.01 -9.10
CA ARG A 137 -15.71 41.57 -9.85
C ARG A 137 -15.42 40.59 -10.99
N SER A 138 -15.60 41.08 -12.22
CA SER A 138 -15.18 40.42 -13.45
C SER A 138 -13.67 40.19 -13.36
N PHE A 139 -13.27 38.93 -13.19
CA PHE A 139 -11.88 38.52 -13.33
C PHE A 139 -11.57 38.40 -14.82
N PRO A 140 -10.39 38.84 -15.28
CA PRO A 140 -9.98 38.66 -16.68
C PRO A 140 -9.99 37.17 -17.00
N SER A 141 -10.67 36.79 -18.08
CA SER A 141 -10.71 35.40 -18.53
C SER A 141 -9.29 34.94 -18.81
N LEU A 142 -8.75 34.09 -17.95
CA LEU A 142 -7.56 33.32 -18.24
C LEU A 142 -7.90 32.48 -19.47
N GLN A 143 -7.43 32.92 -20.63
CA GLN A 143 -7.43 32.09 -21.82
C GLN A 143 -6.43 30.97 -21.55
N VAL A 144 -6.95 29.88 -20.98
CA VAL A 144 -6.21 28.63 -20.89
C VAL A 144 -6.16 28.11 -22.32
N SER A 145 -5.06 28.41 -23.01
CA SER A 145 -4.69 27.75 -24.25
C SER A 145 -4.84 26.26 -23.99
N SER A 146 -5.73 25.59 -24.70
CA SER A 146 -5.84 24.13 -24.64
C SER A 146 -4.51 23.57 -25.13
N VAL A 147 -3.60 23.30 -24.19
CA VAL A 147 -2.37 22.57 -24.48
C VAL A 147 -2.82 21.16 -24.79
N SER A 148 -3.04 20.88 -26.07
CA SER A 148 -3.20 19.53 -26.55
C SER A 148 -1.91 18.80 -26.21
N LEU A 149 -1.95 18.00 -25.14
CA LEU A 149 -0.93 17.03 -24.79
C LEU A 149 -0.89 15.97 -25.91
N SER A 150 -0.32 16.33 -27.04
CA SER A 150 -0.09 15.42 -28.14
C SER A 150 0.95 14.42 -27.68
N SER A 151 0.54 13.16 -27.57
CA SER A 151 1.49 12.07 -27.36
C SER A 151 2.47 12.06 -28.54
N PRO A 152 3.79 11.86 -28.29
CA PRO A 152 4.78 11.80 -29.38
C PRO A 152 4.55 10.64 -30.36
N TYR A 153 3.63 9.73 -30.04
CA TYR A 153 3.29 8.57 -30.86
C TYR A 153 1.83 8.63 -31.32
N SER A 154 1.59 8.24 -32.56
CA SER A 154 0.27 8.09 -33.15
C SER A 154 0.10 6.69 -33.77
N GLY A 155 -1.15 6.27 -33.93
CA GLY A 155 -1.50 5.02 -34.62
C GLY A 155 -0.97 3.75 -33.93
N PRO A 156 -0.48 2.74 -34.69
CA PRO A 156 -0.01 1.47 -34.15
C PRO A 156 1.14 1.61 -33.15
N LYS A 157 2.02 2.59 -33.34
CA LYS A 157 3.14 2.87 -32.44
C LYS A 157 2.65 3.34 -31.07
N LEU A 158 1.54 4.08 -31.02
CA LEU A 158 0.92 4.48 -29.75
C LEU A 158 0.35 3.27 -29.01
N MET A 159 -0.38 2.39 -29.71
CA MET A 159 -0.94 1.18 -29.09
C MET A 159 0.16 0.28 -28.53
N ALA A 160 1.24 0.11 -29.27
CA ALA A 160 2.39 -0.64 -28.81
C ALA A 160 3.10 0.04 -27.63
N TRP A 161 3.21 1.37 -27.63
CA TRP A 161 3.76 2.12 -26.49
C TRP A 161 2.91 1.95 -25.23
N LEU A 162 1.57 2.01 -25.35
CA LEU A 162 0.64 1.79 -24.24
C LEU A 162 0.70 0.36 -23.68
N GLY A 163 1.02 -0.63 -24.53
CA GLY A 163 1.29 -2.00 -24.09
C GLY A 163 2.68 -2.19 -23.48
N PHE A 164 3.68 -1.44 -23.96
CA PHE A 164 5.08 -1.55 -23.51
C PHE A 164 5.32 -0.86 -22.17
N TYR A 165 4.70 0.30 -21.94
CA TYR A 165 4.92 1.10 -20.74
C TYR A 165 3.60 1.48 -20.07
N ARG A 166 3.36 0.88 -18.90
CA ARG A 166 2.35 1.34 -17.94
C ARG A 166 3.04 2.13 -16.84
N GLU A 167 2.63 3.38 -16.67
CA GLU A 167 3.16 4.24 -15.62
C GLU A 167 2.78 3.65 -14.25
N PRO A 168 3.76 3.41 -13.36
CA PRO A 168 3.52 2.75 -12.07
C PRO A 168 2.53 3.52 -11.20
N GLN A 169 1.75 2.80 -10.37
CA GLN A 169 0.73 3.44 -9.52
C GLN A 169 1.30 4.50 -8.57
N HIS A 170 2.52 4.28 -8.06
CA HIS A 170 3.21 5.22 -7.19
C HIS A 170 3.63 6.52 -7.90
N CYS A 171 3.58 6.58 -9.23
CA CYS A 171 3.88 7.78 -10.01
C CYS A 171 2.70 8.74 -10.14
N TYR A 172 1.47 8.32 -9.81
CA TYR A 172 0.30 9.18 -9.86
C TYR A 172 0.14 10.02 -8.59
N GLY A 173 -0.11 11.32 -8.76
CA GLY A 173 -0.44 12.22 -7.64
C GLY A 173 0.72 12.51 -6.67
N ILE A 174 1.96 12.19 -7.04
CA ILE A 174 3.13 12.48 -6.22
C ILE A 174 3.28 13.99 -6.02
N ARG A 175 3.56 14.40 -4.79
CA ARG A 175 3.94 15.78 -4.44
C ARG A 175 5.41 15.96 -4.08
N GLU A 176 6.10 14.85 -3.80
CA GLU A 176 7.53 14.84 -3.48
C GLU A 176 8.37 14.99 -4.74
N LEU A 177 9.14 16.08 -4.83
CA LEU A 177 10.00 16.40 -5.97
C LEU A 177 10.96 15.25 -6.37
N PRO A 178 11.65 14.57 -5.44
CA PRO A 178 12.57 13.48 -5.80
C PRO A 178 11.88 12.32 -6.51
N LYS A 179 10.69 11.94 -6.05
CA LYS A 179 9.88 10.88 -6.67
C LYS A 179 9.34 11.30 -8.03
N ILE A 180 8.97 12.57 -8.22
CA ILE A 180 8.57 13.11 -9.52
C ILE A 180 9.73 12.99 -10.52
N VAL A 181 10.94 13.39 -10.12
CA VAL A 181 12.15 13.27 -10.97
C VAL A 181 12.39 11.80 -11.32
N GLN A 182 12.38 10.92 -10.33
CA GLN A 182 12.57 9.48 -10.55
C GLN A 182 11.57 8.88 -11.53
N CYS A 183 10.27 9.18 -11.38
CA CYS A 183 9.24 8.72 -12.31
C CYS A 183 9.45 9.26 -13.72
N SER A 184 9.84 10.54 -13.85
CA SER A 184 10.11 11.15 -15.15
C SER A 184 11.33 10.53 -15.85
N GLU A 185 12.38 10.19 -15.10
CA GLU A 185 13.58 9.53 -15.61
C GLU A 185 13.28 8.09 -16.04
N ALA A 186 12.54 7.33 -15.21
CA ALA A 186 12.13 5.97 -15.54
C ALA A 186 11.29 5.93 -16.83
N ARG A 187 10.35 6.87 -16.98
CA ARG A 187 9.55 7.01 -18.20
C ARG A 187 10.41 7.33 -19.42
N LEU A 188 11.42 8.19 -19.26
CA LEU A 188 12.35 8.52 -20.33
C LEU A 188 13.17 7.29 -20.76
N GLN A 189 13.67 6.52 -19.80
CA GLN A 189 14.41 5.28 -20.07
C GLN A 189 13.55 4.25 -20.80
N ALA A 190 12.32 4.02 -20.34
CA ALA A 190 11.37 3.15 -21.02
C ALA A 190 11.12 3.59 -22.47
N ARG A 191 11.05 4.91 -22.72
CA ARG A 191 10.90 5.46 -24.07
C ARG A 191 12.06 5.10 -24.98
N GLN A 192 13.30 5.23 -24.48
CA GLN A 192 14.49 4.87 -25.25
C GLN A 192 14.58 3.36 -25.52
N GLN A 193 14.15 2.53 -24.57
CA GLN A 193 14.08 1.09 -24.76
C GLN A 193 13.04 0.70 -25.82
N PHE A 194 11.86 1.30 -25.74
CA PHE A 194 10.80 1.10 -26.71
C PHE A 194 11.22 1.53 -28.12
N GLU A 195 11.88 2.67 -28.29
CA GLU A 195 12.32 3.11 -29.62
C GLU A 195 13.29 2.12 -30.26
N ARG A 196 14.23 1.57 -29.48
CA ARG A 196 15.14 0.52 -29.94
C ARG A 196 14.40 -0.75 -30.33
N TRP A 197 13.47 -1.21 -29.49
CA TRP A 197 12.65 -2.38 -29.77
C TRP A 197 11.75 -2.18 -31.00
N TRP A 198 11.16 -1.00 -31.14
CA TRP A 198 10.27 -0.64 -32.25
C TRP A 198 11.01 -0.61 -33.59
N GLN A 199 12.24 -0.11 -33.62
CA GLN A 199 13.09 -0.15 -34.82
C GLN A 199 13.38 -1.59 -35.26
N GLN A 200 13.65 -2.48 -34.31
CA GLN A 200 13.89 -3.90 -34.60
C GLN A 200 12.63 -4.59 -35.15
N GLN A 201 11.45 -4.30 -34.57
CA GLN A 201 10.19 -4.81 -35.09
C GLN A 201 9.90 -4.32 -36.52
N ALA A 202 10.12 -3.03 -36.80
CA ALA A 202 9.92 -2.47 -38.13
C ALA A 202 10.82 -3.18 -39.17
N ALA A 203 12.11 -3.36 -38.86
CA ALA A 203 13.05 -4.08 -39.73
C ALA A 203 12.64 -5.54 -39.97
N SER A 204 12.19 -6.24 -38.91
CA SER A 204 11.74 -7.63 -39.04
C SER A 204 10.46 -7.79 -39.86
N THR A 205 9.58 -6.78 -39.82
CA THR A 205 8.33 -6.77 -40.60
C THR A 205 8.61 -6.53 -42.07
N THR A 206 9.56 -5.63 -42.40
CA THR A 206 10.03 -5.42 -43.78
C THR A 206 10.70 -6.67 -44.34
N ALA A 207 11.60 -7.32 -43.59
CA ALA A 207 12.26 -8.54 -44.02
C ALA A 207 11.28 -9.71 -44.26
N ARG A 208 10.17 -9.76 -43.52
CA ARG A 208 9.13 -10.79 -43.70
C ARG A 208 8.32 -10.62 -45.00
N LEU A 209 8.31 -9.42 -45.59
CA LEU A 209 7.62 -9.13 -46.84
C LEU A 209 8.48 -9.44 -48.08
N GLU A 210 9.81 -9.43 -47.96
CA GLU A 210 10.72 -9.76 -49.08
C GLU A 210 10.86 -11.27 -49.37
N VAL A 211 10.50 -12.15 -48.44
CA VAL A 211 10.59 -13.62 -48.63
C VAL A 211 9.37 -14.19 -49.40
N ARG A 212 8.45 -13.33 -49.86
CA ARG A 212 7.20 -13.74 -50.53
C ARG A 212 7.16 -13.48 -52.05
N TYR A 213 8.31 -13.27 -52.68
CA TYR A 213 8.44 -13.21 -54.15
C TYR A 213 9.23 -14.38 -54.70
#